data_AF-A0A3M1T355-F1
#
_entry.id   AF-A0A3M1T355-F1
#
_cell.length_a   1.000
_cell.length_b   1.000
_cell.length_c   1.000
_cell.angle_alpha   90.00
_cell.angle_beta   90.00
_cell.angle_gamma   90.00
#
_symmetry.space_group_name_H-M   'P 1'
#
loop_
_entity.id
_entity.type
_entity.pdbx_description
1 polymer ?
#
loop_
_entity_poly.entity_id
_entity_poly.type
_entity_poly.pdbx_seq_one_letter_code
_entity_poly.pdbx_strand_id
1 'polypeptide(L)'
;MVRSQLVTLLTDFGSIDVYVGVMKGVIAGISPEINVVDLTHEIPPQDIAAARFCWMNAYSYFPPGTVHVAVVDPGVGSQRRAVAVEIAEGFLVAPDNGLLSGILSQSPA
;
A
#
# COMPACT_ATOMS: atom_id res chain seq x y z
N MET A 1 14.17 -9.65 14.00
CA MET A 1 13.31 -8.95 13.03
C MET A 1 13.98 -7.64 12.65
N VAL A 2 14.20 -7.41 11.36
CA VAL A 2 14.59 -6.08 10.86
C VAL A 2 13.41 -5.16 11.16
N ARG A 3 13.61 -4.09 11.93
CA ARG A 3 12.58 -3.06 12.09
C ARG A 3 12.35 -2.44 10.71
N SER A 4 11.13 -2.55 10.18
CA SER A 4 10.76 -1.80 8.98
C SER A 4 10.87 -0.31 9.30
N GLN A 5 11.66 0.40 8.50
CA GLN A 5 11.85 1.85 8.66
C GLN A 5 11.09 2.65 7.60
N LEU A 6 10.27 1.98 6.78
CA LEU A 6 9.67 2.58 5.61
C LEU A 6 8.28 2.00 5.33
N VAL A 7 7.32 2.91 5.13
CA VAL A 7 5.99 2.63 4.60
C VAL A 7 5.89 3.27 3.22
N THR A 8 5.40 2.53 2.23
CA THR A 8 5.00 3.13 0.95
C THR A 8 3.49 3.24 0.85
N LEU A 9 2.98 4.30 0.22
CA LEU A 9 1.55 4.52 0.01
C LEU A 9 1.21 4.59 -1.49
N LEU A 10 0.21 3.82 -1.91
CA LEU A 10 -0.44 3.93 -3.22
C LEU A 10 -1.96 4.01 -3.04
N THR A 11 -2.62 5.04 -3.58
CA THR A 11 -4.09 5.17 -3.47
C THR A 11 -4.73 5.75 -4.74
N ASP A 12 -6.06 5.76 -4.78
CA ASP A 12 -6.90 6.45 -5.77
C ASP A 12 -7.60 7.70 -5.21
N PHE A 13 -7.07 8.27 -4.12
CA PHE A 13 -7.68 9.40 -3.41
C PHE A 13 -7.41 10.76 -4.07
N GLY A 14 -6.42 10.82 -4.97
CA GLY A 14 -5.84 12.07 -5.46
C GLY A 14 -5.06 12.82 -4.38
N SER A 15 -4.46 13.93 -4.78
CA SER A 15 -3.68 14.82 -3.90
C SER A 15 -4.37 16.14 -3.54
N ILE A 16 -5.66 16.30 -3.87
CA ILE A 16 -6.38 17.57 -3.70
C ILE A 16 -6.96 17.70 -2.29
N ASP A 17 -7.51 16.61 -1.75
CA ASP A 17 -8.15 16.61 -0.44
C ASP A 17 -7.23 16.07 0.67
N VAL A 18 -7.80 15.86 1.85
CA VAL A 18 -7.04 15.59 3.07
C VAL A 18 -6.77 14.11 3.33
N TYR A 19 -7.33 13.17 2.56
CA TYR A 19 -7.35 11.76 2.97
C TYR A 19 -5.94 11.15 3.08
N VAL A 20 -5.06 11.44 2.13
CA VAL A 20 -3.65 11.04 2.19
C VAL A 20 -2.96 11.63 3.42
N GLY A 21 -3.24 12.91 3.72
CA GLY A 21 -2.72 13.59 4.91
C GLY A 21 -3.19 12.93 6.20
N VAL A 22 -4.45 12.51 6.28
CA VAL A 22 -5.01 11.78 7.43
C VAL A 22 -4.33 10.43 7.60
N MET A 23 -4.13 9.66 6.52
CA MET A 23 -3.39 8.39 6.58
C MET A 23 -1.99 8.58 7.15
N LYS A 24 -1.24 9.56 6.65
CA LYS A 24 0.10 9.89 7.14
C LYS A 24 0.10 10.35 8.59
N GLY A 25 -0.89 11.15 9.00
CA GLY A 25 -1.05 11.58 10.39
C GLY A 25 -1.27 10.40 11.34
N VAL A 26 -2.10 9.43 10.96
CA VAL A 26 -2.31 8.19 11.74
C VAL A 26 -1.03 7.36 11.81
N ILE A 27 -0.33 7.18 10.68
CA ILE A 27 0.97 6.46 10.65
C ILE A 27 1.97 7.14 11.59
N ALA A 28 2.12 8.46 11.51
CA ALA A 28 3.02 9.23 12.35
C ALA A 28 2.65 9.16 13.84
N GLY A 29 1.35 9.08 14.17
CA GLY A 29 0.89 8.88 15.54
C GLY A 29 1.23 7.51 16.13
N ILE A 30 1.28 6.46 15.28
CA ILE A 30 1.60 5.09 15.70
C ILE A 30 3.11 4.85 15.72
N SER A 31 3.83 5.34 14.71
CA SER A 31 5.28 5.15 14.56
C SER A 31 5.94 6.45 14.11
N PRO A 32 6.25 7.38 15.04
CA PRO A 32 6.75 8.72 14.70
C PRO A 32 8.06 8.78 13.92
N GLU A 33 8.88 7.73 14.03
CA GLU A 33 10.20 7.66 13.37
C GLU A 33 10.14 6.97 11.99
N ILE A 34 8.98 6.45 11.58
CA ILE A 34 8.88 5.73 10.30
C ILE A 34 8.85 6.71 9.12
N ASN A 35 9.61 6.41 8.07
CA ASN A 35 9.53 7.18 6.85
C ASN A 35 8.32 6.72 6.03
N VAL A 36 7.59 7.69 5.46
CA VAL A 36 6.48 7.41 4.54
C VAL A 36 6.84 7.95 3.16
N VAL A 37 6.78 7.09 2.14
CA VAL A 37 7.03 7.43 0.74
C VAL A 37 5.75 7.21 -0.07
N ASP A 38 5.28 8.24 -0.74
CA ASP A 38 4.17 8.08 -1.68
C ASP A 38 4.68 7.50 -2.99
N LEU A 39 4.06 6.42 -3.45
CA LEU A 39 4.25 5.93 -4.82
C LEU A 39 3.44 6.80 -5.79
N THR A 40 2.14 6.92 -5.51
CA THR A 40 1.20 7.80 -6.22
C THR A 40 -0.16 7.76 -5.52
N HIS A 41 -0.91 8.85 -5.62
CA HIS A 41 -2.31 8.92 -5.19
C HIS A 41 -3.27 9.13 -6.37
N GLU A 42 -2.73 9.14 -7.59
CA GLU A 42 -3.43 9.50 -8.82
C GLU A 42 -3.85 8.25 -9.62
N ILE A 43 -4.03 7.11 -8.95
CA ILE A 43 -4.65 5.96 -9.59
C ILE A 43 -6.08 6.36 -9.99
N PRO A 44 -6.53 6.02 -11.22
CA PRO A 44 -7.92 6.27 -11.60
C PRO A 44 -8.90 5.67 -10.56
N PRO A 45 -9.97 6.38 -10.19
CA PRO A 45 -10.89 5.93 -9.15
C PRO A 45 -11.33 4.48 -9.35
N GLN A 46 -11.12 3.66 -8.33
CA GLN A 46 -11.52 2.25 -8.25
C GLN A 46 -10.83 1.32 -9.27
N ASP A 47 -9.81 1.79 -9.99
CA ASP A 47 -9.09 0.99 -10.97
C ASP A 47 -8.04 0.08 -10.32
N ILE A 48 -8.51 -1.08 -9.86
CA ILE A 48 -7.68 -2.12 -9.24
C ILE A 48 -6.57 -2.60 -10.20
N ALA A 49 -6.81 -2.61 -11.51
CA ALA A 49 -5.84 -3.10 -12.49
C ALA A 49 -4.68 -2.11 -12.65
N ALA A 50 -4.98 -0.80 -12.77
CA ALA A 50 -3.98 0.26 -12.80
C ALA A 50 -3.17 0.30 -11.51
N ALA A 51 -3.85 0.24 -10.35
CA ALA A 51 -3.21 0.17 -9.04
C ALA A 51 -2.22 -0.99 -8.95
N ARG A 52 -2.66 -2.20 -9.31
CA ARG A 52 -1.83 -3.41 -9.30
C ARG A 52 -0.64 -3.26 -10.24
N PHE A 53 -0.85 -2.74 -11.45
CA PHE A 53 0.23 -2.53 -12.41
C PHE A 53 1.31 -1.59 -11.86
N CYS A 54 0.91 -0.42 -11.34
CA CYS A 54 1.85 0.53 -10.73
C CYS A 54 2.58 -0.10 -9.53
N TRP A 55 1.86 -0.80 -8.67
CA TRP A 55 2.43 -1.38 -7.45
C TRP A 55 3.45 -2.48 -7.73
N MET A 56 3.14 -3.39 -8.67
CA MET A 56 4.06 -4.43 -9.15
C MET A 56 5.35 -3.88 -9.74
N ASN A 57 5.30 -2.70 -10.37
CA ASN A 57 6.49 -2.08 -10.97
C ASN A 57 7.30 -1.23 -9.98
N ALA A 58 6.84 -1.06 -8.74
CA ALA A 58 7.47 -0.18 -7.77
C ALA A 58 8.04 -0.93 -6.55
N TYR A 59 7.35 -1.96 -6.03
CA TYR A 59 7.64 -2.52 -4.71
C TYR A 59 9.11 -2.99 -4.54
N SER A 60 9.68 -3.64 -5.56
CA SER A 60 11.01 -4.25 -5.50
C SER A 60 12.18 -3.25 -5.47
N TYR A 61 11.92 -1.96 -5.69
CA TYR A 61 12.94 -0.91 -5.60
C TYR A 61 13.15 -0.39 -4.17
N PHE A 62 12.33 -0.83 -3.21
CA PHE A 62 12.43 -0.40 -1.83
C PHE A 62 13.28 -1.37 -0.99
N PRO A 63 13.87 -0.91 0.12
CA PRO A 63 14.69 -1.76 0.98
C PRO A 63 13.90 -2.96 1.54
N PRO A 64 14.56 -4.10 1.78
CA PRO A 64 13.94 -5.24 2.43
C PRO A 64 13.29 -4.87 3.77
N GLY A 65 12.13 -5.47 4.05
CA GLY A 65 11.33 -5.21 5.24
C GLY A 65 10.38 -4.01 5.08
N THR A 66 10.30 -3.35 3.93
CA THR A 66 9.35 -2.25 3.69
C THR A 66 7.90 -2.73 3.84
N VAL A 67 7.06 -1.91 4.47
CA VAL A 67 5.60 -2.13 4.49
C VAL A 67 4.99 -1.36 3.33
N HIS A 68 4.50 -2.09 2.34
CA HIS A 68 3.81 -1.51 1.20
C HIS A 68 2.31 -1.49 1.44
N VAL A 69 1.71 -0.30 1.42
CA VAL A 69 0.27 -0.11 1.62
C VAL A 69 -0.34 0.39 0.32
N ALA A 70 -1.34 -0.33 -0.18
CA ALA A 70 -2.13 0.08 -1.33
C ALA A 70 -3.62 0.13 -0.95
N VAL A 71 -4.29 1.26 -1.21
CA VAL A 71 -5.73 1.44 -0.96
C VAL A 71 -6.40 1.95 -2.22
N VAL A 72 -6.93 1.02 -3.00
CA VAL A 72 -7.84 1.27 -4.13
C VAL A 72 -9.00 0.31 -3.97
N ASP A 73 -10.12 0.81 -3.45
CA ASP A 73 -11.21 -0.04 -2.99
C ASP A 73 -12.61 0.53 -3.28
N PRO A 74 -13.33 0.01 -4.28
CA PRO A 74 -14.75 0.37 -4.48
C PRO A 74 -15.67 -0.09 -3.33
N GLY A 75 -15.19 -0.98 -2.44
CA GLY A 75 -15.94 -1.54 -1.32
C GLY A 75 -15.57 -0.95 0.04
N VAL A 76 -14.93 0.22 0.09
CA VAL A 76 -14.61 0.89 1.36
C VAL A 76 -15.86 1.04 2.24
N GLY A 77 -15.72 0.76 3.54
CA GLY A 77 -16.82 0.80 4.51
C GLY A 77 -17.76 -0.41 4.49
N SER A 78 -17.49 -1.41 3.65
CA SER A 78 -18.22 -2.69 3.65
C SER A 78 -17.57 -3.74 4.58
N GLN A 79 -18.04 -4.98 4.51
CA GLN A 79 -17.43 -6.14 5.18
C GLN A 79 -16.12 -6.61 4.53
N ARG A 80 -15.61 -5.91 3.51
CA ARG A 80 -14.36 -6.26 2.84
C ARG A 80 -13.20 -6.18 3.83
N ARG A 81 -12.44 -7.27 3.92
CA ARG A 81 -11.30 -7.37 4.84
C ARG A 81 -10.11 -6.58 4.29
N ALA A 82 -9.41 -5.90 5.19
CA ALA A 82 -8.01 -5.57 4.97
C ALA A 82 -7.16 -6.83 5.19
N VAL A 83 -6.20 -7.08 4.30
CA VAL A 83 -5.26 -8.20 4.40
C VAL A 83 -3.84 -7.67 4.50
N ALA A 84 -3.04 -8.36 5.31
CA ALA A 84 -1.60 -8.16 5.41
C ALA A 84 -0.90 -9.49 5.10
N VAL A 85 0.12 -9.44 4.23
CA VAL A 85 0.88 -10.61 3.78
C VAL A 85 2.36 -10.31 3.86
N GLU A 86 3.13 -11.20 4.49
CA GLU A 86 4.60 -11.18 4.45
C GLU A 86 5.08 -11.84 3.16
N ILE A 87 6.07 -11.22 2.52
CA ILE A 87 6.80 -11.74 1.36
C ILE A 87 8.30 -11.61 1.66
N ALA A 88 9.16 -12.19 0.82
CA ALA A 88 10.61 -12.14 1.04
C ALA A 88 11.17 -10.70 1.15
N GLU A 89 10.59 -9.75 0.40
CA GLU A 89 11.02 -8.35 0.35
C GLU A 89 10.42 -7.49 1.48
N GLY A 90 9.39 -7.95 2.19
CA GLY A 90 8.71 -7.13 3.19
C GLY A 90 7.25 -7.50 3.39
N PHE A 91 6.39 -6.49 3.53
CA PHE A 91 4.98 -6.70 3.87
C PHE A 91 4.08 -5.97 2.87
N LEU A 92 2.99 -6.62 2.47
CA LEU A 92 1.94 -6.06 1.63
C LEU A 92 0.68 -5.85 2.47
N VAL A 93 0.08 -4.68 2.41
CA VAL A 93 -1.18 -4.34 3.09
C VAL A 93 -2.15 -3.74 2.07
N ALA A 94 -3.30 -4.38 1.86
CA ALA A 94 -4.33 -3.86 0.96
C ALA A 94 -5.71 -4.48 1.25
N PRO A 95 -6.78 -3.99 0.63
CA PRO A 95 -8.07 -4.67 0.58
C PRO A 95 -7.98 -6.06 -0.09
N ASP A 96 -8.80 -7.01 0.38
CA ASP A 96 -8.99 -8.33 -0.24
C ASP A 96 -9.84 -8.23 -1.51
N ASN A 97 -9.28 -7.63 -2.57
CA ASN A 97 -9.95 -7.37 -3.84
C ASN A 97 -9.11 -7.73 -5.08
N GLY A 98 -7.99 -8.42 -4.88
CA GLY A 98 -7.07 -8.83 -5.95
C GLY A 98 -5.88 -7.90 -6.18
N LEU A 99 -5.74 -6.78 -5.46
CA LEU A 99 -4.57 -5.90 -5.56
C LEU A 99 -3.24 -6.64 -5.34
N LEU A 100 -3.18 -7.53 -4.33
CA LEU A 100 -1.97 -8.27 -4.00
C LEU A 100 -1.59 -9.30 -5.07
N SER A 101 -2.53 -9.73 -5.93
CA SER A 101 -2.33 -10.87 -6.84
C SER A 101 -1.14 -10.66 -7.79
N GLY A 102 -0.88 -9.40 -8.14
CA GLY A 102 0.21 -9.03 -9.00
C GLY A 102 1.57 -9.32 -8.38
N ILE A 103 1.80 -8.78 -7.19
CA ILE A 103 3.07 -8.96 -6.47
C ILE A 103 3.23 -10.43 -6.05
N LEU A 104 2.17 -11.07 -5.56
CA LEU A 104 2.23 -12.48 -5.14
C LEU A 104 2.54 -13.46 -6.28
N SER A 105 2.31 -13.07 -7.54
CA SER A 105 2.73 -13.86 -8.70
C SER A 105 4.23 -13.79 -8.97
N GLN A 106 4.92 -12.77 -8.45
CA GLN A 106 6.36 -12.55 -8.60
C GLN A 106 7.14 -12.94 -7.34
N SER A 107 6.58 -12.64 -6.17
CA SER A 107 7.12 -12.96 -4.84
C SER A 107 6.04 -13.64 -4.00
N PRO A 108 6.02 -14.98 -3.97
CA PRO A 108 5.08 -15.75 -3.15
C PRO A 108 5.30 -15.51 -1.65
N ALA A 109 4.20 -15.59 -0.89
CA ALA A 109 4.20 -15.57 0.58
C ALA A 109 4.69 -16.90 1.18
#